data_AF-A0A0V0S0S6-F1
#
_entry.id   AF-A0A0V0S0S6-F1
#
_cell.length_a   1.000
_cell.length_b   1.000
_cell.length_c   1.000
_cell.angle_alpha   90.00
_cell.angle_beta   90.00
_cell.angle_gamma   90.00
#
_symmetry.space_group_name_H-M   'P 1'
#
loop_
_entity.id
_entity.type
_entity.pdbx_description
1 polymer ?
#
loop_
_entity_poly.entity_id
_entity_poly.type
_entity_poly.pdbx_seq_one_letter_code
_entity_poly.pdbx_strand_id
1 'polypeptide(L)'
;MEEQGNSIRYREVSTRRIRPTLPDIDVPLLIELHDNWQSSYAEDGVVVVHYDGVVHYTLCDKRSHHIFYAALALNKLSLRCTLSNNEPVELVEANHNRLRLNNMTSTPQAIQLVDKVRQVLEKRGFRFQ
;
A
#
# COMPACT_ATOMS: atom_id res chain seq x y z
N MET A 1 -35.36 0.21 -14.63
CA MET A 1 -34.97 -0.04 -13.23
C MET A 1 -33.67 0.68 -13.03
N GLU A 2 -33.65 1.56 -12.04
CA GLU A 2 -32.65 2.60 -11.85
C GLU A 2 -31.25 2.01 -11.69
N GLU A 3 -30.29 2.57 -12.43
CA GLU A 3 -28.87 2.44 -12.12
C GLU A 3 -28.68 3.00 -10.71
N GLN A 4 -28.58 2.10 -9.72
CA GLN A 4 -28.10 2.47 -8.40
C GLN A 4 -26.68 2.98 -8.59
N GLY A 5 -26.55 4.31 -8.60
CA GLY A 5 -25.28 5.00 -8.52
C GLY A 5 -24.57 4.53 -7.26
N ASN A 6 -23.71 3.52 -7.42
CA ASN A 6 -22.79 3.11 -6.38
C ASN A 6 -21.84 4.28 -6.17
N SER A 7 -22.17 5.18 -5.24
CA SER A 7 -21.31 6.31 -4.92
C SER A 7 -20.01 5.72 -4.41
N ILE A 8 -18.98 5.67 -5.26
CA ILE A 8 -17.66 5.22 -4.86
C ILE A 8 -17.23 6.16 -3.73
N ARG A 9 -17.18 5.62 -2.51
CA ARG A 9 -16.81 6.41 -1.33
C ARG A 9 -15.31 6.53 -1.31
N TYR A 10 -14.81 7.68 -1.75
CA TYR A 10 -13.41 8.04 -1.61
C TYR A 10 -13.14 8.63 -0.23
N ARG A 11 -11.98 8.32 0.33
CA ARG A 11 -11.47 8.97 1.55
C ARG A 11 -10.00 9.31 1.41
N GLU A 12 -9.64 10.48 1.92
CA GLU A 12 -8.23 10.77 2.16
C GLU A 12 -7.76 10.00 3.39
N VAL A 13 -6.74 9.17 3.19
CA VAL A 13 -6.20 8.23 4.17
C VAL A 13 -4.74 8.56 4.40
N SER A 14 -4.37 8.83 5.65
CA SER A 14 -2.96 9.01 5.99
C SER A 14 -2.19 7.72 5.75
N THR A 15 -1.04 7.81 5.07
CA THR A 15 -0.17 6.66 4.82
C THR A 15 0.31 6.01 6.12
N ARG A 16 0.29 6.72 7.26
CA ARG A 16 0.62 6.15 8.58
C ARG A 16 -0.43 5.20 9.14
N ARG A 17 -1.67 5.30 8.68
CA ARG A 17 -2.81 4.48 9.12
C ARG A 17 -3.09 3.31 8.18
N ILE A 18 -2.38 3.22 7.06
CA ILE A 18 -2.50 2.13 6.09
C ILE A 18 -1.59 0.97 6.52
N ARG A 19 -2.13 -0.24 6.46
CA ARG A 19 -1.44 -1.51 6.71
C ARG A 19 -1.51 -2.40 5.46
N PRO A 20 -0.37 -2.95 5.01
CA PRO A 20 -0.36 -3.97 3.97
C PRO A 20 -0.84 -5.32 4.53
N THR A 21 -1.54 -6.07 3.68
CA THR A 21 -2.12 -7.39 3.96
C THR A 21 -1.43 -8.49 3.17
N LEU A 22 -0.79 -8.16 2.05
CA LEU A 22 0.02 -9.06 1.23
C LEU A 22 1.52 -8.93 1.55
N PRO A 23 2.26 -10.04 1.73
CA PRO A 23 3.65 -10.01 2.17
C PRO A 23 4.64 -9.67 1.05
N ASP A 24 4.21 -9.82 -0.20
CA ASP A 24 5.08 -9.78 -1.37
C ASP A 24 5.14 -8.37 -1.98
N ILE A 25 6.36 -7.83 -2.08
CA ILE A 25 6.66 -6.57 -2.76
C ILE A 25 7.43 -6.88 -4.04
N ASP A 26 6.80 -6.61 -5.18
CA ASP A 26 7.36 -6.75 -6.52
C ASP A 26 8.15 -5.48 -6.88
N VAL A 27 9.48 -5.59 -6.83
CA VAL A 27 10.39 -4.43 -6.96
C VAL A 27 10.27 -3.74 -8.34
N PRO A 28 10.21 -4.44 -9.48
CA PRO A 28 9.95 -3.83 -10.79
C PRO A 28 8.66 -2.99 -10.82
N LEU A 29 7.55 -3.51 -10.29
CA LEU A 29 6.28 -2.78 -10.26
C LEU A 29 6.35 -1.55 -9.34
N LEU A 30 7.06 -1.66 -8.21
CA LEU A 30 7.32 -0.52 -7.33
C LEU A 30 8.10 0.59 -8.05
N ILE A 31 9.14 0.23 -8.80
CA ILE A 31 9.94 1.18 -9.60
C ILE A 31 9.06 1.82 -10.68
N GLU A 32 8.30 1.03 -11.42
CA GLU A 32 7.40 1.52 -12.48
C GLU A 32 6.42 2.57 -11.95
N LEU A 33 5.74 2.28 -10.83
CA LEU A 33 4.76 3.19 -10.23
C LEU A 33 5.41 4.42 -9.60
N HIS A 34 6.62 4.29 -9.06
CA HIS A 34 7.37 5.42 -8.52
C HIS A 34 7.80 6.38 -9.64
N ASP A 35 8.40 5.85 -10.71
CA ASP A 35 8.98 6.66 -11.79
C ASP A 35 7.90 7.30 -12.66
N ASN A 36 6.78 6.61 -12.84
CA ASN A 36 5.64 7.07 -13.64
C ASN A 36 4.50 7.59 -12.77
N TRP A 37 4.79 8.10 -11.57
CA TRP A 37 3.76 8.53 -10.64
C TRP A 37 2.82 9.57 -11.27
N GLN A 38 1.54 9.20 -11.40
CA GLN A 38 0.47 10.08 -11.87
C GLN A 38 -0.47 10.44 -10.72
N SER A 39 -1.12 11.60 -10.80
CA SER A 39 -2.10 12.02 -9.78
C SER A 39 -3.24 11.02 -9.62
N SER A 40 -3.65 10.34 -10.69
CA SER A 40 -4.64 9.28 -10.66
C SER A 40 -4.24 8.10 -9.77
N TYR A 41 -2.94 7.77 -9.67
CA TYR A 41 -2.49 6.68 -8.80
C TYR A 41 -2.75 7.01 -7.33
N ALA A 42 -2.74 8.28 -6.96
CA ALA A 42 -3.09 8.69 -5.60
C ALA A 42 -4.57 8.43 -5.28
N GLU A 43 -5.41 8.14 -6.28
CA GLU A 43 -6.86 7.89 -6.19
C GLU A 43 -7.24 6.41 -6.43
N ASP A 44 -6.31 5.61 -6.94
CA ASP A 44 -6.50 4.21 -7.33
C ASP A 44 -6.42 3.21 -6.16
N GLY A 45 -6.02 3.66 -4.96
CA GLY A 45 -5.85 2.77 -3.81
C GLY A 45 -7.20 2.26 -3.29
N VAL A 46 -7.28 0.96 -2.96
CA VAL A 46 -8.46 0.32 -2.37
C VAL A 46 -8.14 -0.18 -0.98
N VAL A 47 -8.98 0.21 -0.01
CA VAL A 47 -8.80 -0.15 1.40
C VAL A 47 -10.10 -0.58 2.07
N VAL A 48 -9.99 -1.40 3.11
CA VAL A 48 -11.05 -1.60 4.11
C VAL A 48 -10.75 -0.78 5.35
N VAL A 49 -11.79 -0.23 5.98
CA VAL A 49 -11.68 0.57 7.20
C VAL A 49 -11.91 -0.30 8.43
N HIS A 50 -10.99 -0.23 9.38
CA HIS A 50 -11.05 -0.94 10.64
C HIS A 50 -11.08 0.03 11.83
N TYR A 51 -11.82 -0.34 12.88
CA TYR A 51 -11.95 0.44 14.11
C TYR A 51 -11.63 -0.43 15.31
N ASP A 52 -10.47 -0.20 15.92
CA ASP A 52 -10.07 -0.86 17.17
C ASP A 52 -9.45 0.19 18.12
N GLY A 53 -10.30 1.07 18.65
CA GLY A 53 -9.92 2.26 19.42
C GLY A 53 -9.30 3.40 18.58
N VAL A 54 -8.63 3.09 17.48
CA VAL A 54 -8.12 4.02 16.47
C VAL A 54 -8.46 3.50 15.07
N VAL A 55 -8.82 4.41 14.17
CA VAL A 55 -9.09 4.08 12.76
C VAL A 55 -7.81 3.68 12.05
N HIS A 56 -7.80 2.50 11.45
CA HIS A 56 -6.76 2.07 10.52
C HIS A 56 -7.39 1.49 9.24
N TYR A 57 -6.56 1.29 8.23
CA TYR A 57 -6.98 0.92 6.89
C TYR A 57 -6.12 -0.22 6.39
N THR A 58 -6.71 -1.28 5.84
CA THR A 58 -5.98 -2.42 5.27
C THR A 58 -6.14 -2.43 3.75
N LEU A 59 -5.06 -2.77 3.03
CA LEU A 59 -5.04 -2.73 1.57
C LEU A 59 -5.68 -3.99 0.97
N CYS A 60 -6.46 -3.81 -0.11
CA CYS A 60 -7.29 -4.89 -0.65
C CYS A 60 -6.60 -5.77 -1.71
N ASP A 61 -5.76 -5.18 -2.55
CA ASP A 61 -5.24 -5.84 -3.74
C ASP A 61 -3.77 -5.49 -4.02
N LYS A 62 -3.11 -6.30 -4.86
CA LYS A 62 -1.68 -6.13 -5.18
C LYS A 62 -1.36 -4.72 -5.68
N ARG A 63 -2.17 -4.12 -6.55
CA ARG A 63 -1.89 -2.80 -7.12
C ARG A 63 -1.95 -1.72 -6.04
N SER A 64 -2.98 -1.74 -5.19
CA SER A 64 -3.13 -0.84 -4.05
C SER A 64 -1.91 -0.88 -3.12
N HIS A 65 -1.35 -2.07 -2.87
CA HIS A 65 -0.11 -2.21 -2.10
C HIS A 65 1.08 -1.50 -2.74
N HIS A 66 1.28 -1.66 -4.04
CA HIS A 66 2.44 -1.08 -4.71
C HIS A 66 2.31 0.43 -4.91
N ILE A 67 1.09 0.93 -5.11
CA ILE A 67 0.80 2.37 -5.04
C ILE A 67 1.16 2.91 -3.66
N PHE A 68 0.76 2.22 -2.59
CA PHE A 68 1.12 2.60 -1.24
C PHE A 68 2.63 2.63 -1.02
N TYR A 69 3.37 1.60 -1.44
CA TYR A 69 4.83 1.57 -1.31
C TYR A 69 5.51 2.67 -2.14
N ALA A 70 5.07 2.93 -3.36
CA ALA A 70 5.56 4.04 -4.17
C ALA A 70 5.28 5.40 -3.50
N ALA A 71 4.10 5.56 -2.91
CA ALA A 71 3.73 6.75 -2.15
C ALA A 71 4.64 6.95 -0.92
N LEU A 72 5.00 5.87 -0.20
CA LEU A 72 5.96 5.94 0.90
C LEU A 72 7.34 6.41 0.41
N ALA A 73 7.84 5.85 -0.69
CA ALA A 73 9.12 6.23 -1.26
C ALA A 73 9.16 7.70 -1.75
N LEU A 74 8.01 8.20 -2.22
CA LEU A 74 7.78 9.59 -2.62
C LEU A 74 7.45 10.52 -1.43
N ASN A 75 7.52 10.02 -0.19
CA ASN A 75 7.19 10.75 1.04
C ASN A 75 5.78 11.38 1.06
N LYS A 76 4.80 10.74 0.41
CA LYS A 76 3.41 11.19 0.43
C LYS A 76 2.80 10.94 1.81
N LEU A 77 2.09 11.95 2.33
CA LEU A 77 1.47 11.90 3.66
C LEU A 77 0.11 11.20 3.66
N SER A 78 -0.57 11.21 2.52
CA SER A 78 -1.91 10.65 2.33
C SER A 78 -2.10 10.08 0.92
N LEU A 79 -3.11 9.21 0.79
CA LEU A 79 -3.66 8.70 -0.45
C LEU A 79 -5.18 8.87 -0.42
N ARG A 80 -5.80 9.14 -1.57
CA ARG A 80 -7.24 9.06 -1.71
C ARG A 80 -7.60 7.62 -2.06
N CYS A 81 -8.28 6.92 -1.16
CA CYS A 81 -8.60 5.51 -1.33
C CYS A 81 -10.11 5.31 -1.50
N THR A 82 -10.47 4.35 -2.35
CA THR A 82 -11.81 3.78 -2.41
C THR A 82 -12.02 2.85 -1.23
N LEU A 83 -13.17 2.98 -0.56
CA LEU A 83 -13.57 2.06 0.51
C LEU A 83 -14.19 0.79 -0.08
N SER A 84 -13.61 -0.36 0.26
CA SER A 84 -14.14 -1.69 -0.04
C SER A 84 -14.96 -2.21 1.15
N ASN A 85 -16.01 -2.98 0.85
CA ASN A 85 -16.72 -3.79 1.85
C ASN A 85 -16.19 -5.24 1.90
N ASN A 86 -15.32 -5.61 0.98
CA ASN A 86 -14.71 -6.94 0.92
C ASN A 86 -13.43 -6.93 1.74
N GLU A 87 -13.41 -7.73 2.80
CA GLU A 87 -12.24 -7.93 3.65
C GLU A 87 -11.09 -8.58 2.87
N PRO A 88 -9.87 -8.03 2.93
CA PRO A 88 -8.70 -8.68 2.35
C PRO A 88 -8.28 -9.92 3.14
N VAL A 89 -7.47 -10.75 2.51
CA VAL A 89 -6.77 -11.83 3.21
C VAL A 89 -5.57 -11.24 3.95
N GLU A 90 -5.56 -11.36 5.28
CA GLU A 90 -4.49 -10.86 6.16
C GLU A 90 -3.28 -11.80 6.22
N LEU A 91 -2.49 -11.87 5.15
CA LEU A 91 -1.31 -12.74 5.04
C LEU A 91 -0.08 -12.18 5.77
N VAL A 92 0.03 -10.85 5.89
CA VAL A 92 1.17 -10.20 6.57
C VAL A 92 1.15 -10.45 8.08
N GLU A 93 0.00 -10.26 8.71
CA GLU A 93 -0.17 -10.53 10.15
C GLU A 93 0.03 -12.01 10.45
N ALA A 94 -0.56 -12.90 9.64
CA ALA A 94 -0.36 -14.35 9.73
C ALA A 94 1.11 -14.75 9.56
N ASN A 95 1.91 -13.97 8.83
CA ASN A 95 3.36 -14.16 8.66
C ASN A 95 4.20 -13.32 9.65
N HIS A 96 3.64 -12.96 10.81
CA HIS A 96 4.33 -12.21 11.87
C HIS A 96 4.97 -10.91 11.38
N ASN A 97 4.25 -10.15 10.54
CA ASN A 97 4.67 -8.87 9.96
C ASN A 97 5.94 -8.96 9.09
N ARG A 98 6.21 -10.13 8.49
CA ARG A 98 7.33 -10.32 7.55
C ARG A 98 6.90 -10.06 6.11
N LEU A 99 7.64 -9.17 5.46
CA LEU A 99 7.53 -8.80 4.07
C LEU A 99 8.69 -9.43 3.27
N ARG A 100 8.43 -9.70 1.99
CA ARG A 100 9.37 -10.31 1.04
C ARG A 100 9.57 -9.40 -0.15
N LEU A 101 10.83 -9.17 -0.52
CA LEU A 101 11.19 -8.43 -1.73
C LEU A 101 11.37 -9.43 -2.87
N ASN A 102 10.50 -9.36 -3.86
CA ASN A 102 10.53 -10.20 -5.04
C ASN A 102 11.14 -9.45 -6.22
N ASN A 103 11.86 -10.19 -7.08
CA ASN A 103 12.47 -9.65 -8.30
C ASN A 103 13.41 -8.46 -8.04
N MET A 104 14.12 -8.48 -6.90
CA MET A 104 15.06 -7.41 -6.56
C MET A 104 16.12 -7.27 -7.66
N THR A 105 16.31 -6.05 -8.14
CA THR A 105 17.39 -5.72 -9.07
C THR A 105 18.50 -4.99 -8.33
N SER A 106 19.75 -5.26 -8.69
CA SER A 106 20.92 -4.64 -8.06
C SER A 106 21.24 -3.24 -8.59
N THR A 107 20.26 -2.53 -9.16
CA THR A 107 20.48 -1.17 -9.66
C THR A 107 20.54 -0.19 -8.48
N PRO A 108 21.35 0.88 -8.54
CA PRO A 108 21.41 1.87 -7.46
C PRO A 108 20.04 2.47 -7.14
N GLN A 109 19.21 2.70 -8.17
CA GLN A 109 17.85 3.22 -8.01
C GLN A 109 16.95 2.24 -7.25
N ALA A 110 16.95 0.96 -7.62
CA ALA A 110 16.13 -0.05 -6.95
C ALA A 110 16.51 -0.18 -5.48
N ILE A 111 17.82 -0.22 -5.17
CA ILE A 111 18.33 -0.29 -3.80
C ILE A 111 17.85 0.92 -2.99
N GLN A 112 18.06 2.14 -3.50
CA GLN A 112 17.63 3.36 -2.80
C GLN A 112 16.12 3.42 -2.57
N LEU A 113 15.34 3.00 -3.58
CA LEU A 113 13.88 3.01 -3.51
C LEU A 113 13.37 2.04 -2.44
N VAL A 114 13.88 0.80 -2.47
CA VAL A 114 13.54 -0.24 -1.50
C VAL A 114 13.97 0.16 -0.09
N ASP A 115 15.16 0.75 0.07
CA ASP A 115 15.65 1.18 1.37
C ASP A 115 14.76 2.25 2.01
N LYS A 116 14.25 3.22 1.22
CA LYS A 116 13.27 4.20 1.73
C LYS A 116 12.00 3.53 2.24
N VAL A 117 11.44 2.59 1.47
CA VAL A 117 10.23 1.86 1.86
C VAL A 117 10.50 1.01 3.12
N ARG A 118 11.63 0.30 3.14
CA ARG A 118 12.07 -0.52 4.26
C ARG A 118 12.19 0.29 5.55
N GLN A 119 12.91 1.41 5.53
CA GLN A 119 13.09 2.27 6.70
C GLN A 119 11.76 2.75 7.29
N VAL A 120 10.77 3.07 6.44
CA VAL A 120 9.45 3.51 6.90
C VAL A 120 8.67 2.35 7.52
N LEU A 121 8.71 1.16 6.90
CA LEU A 121 7.96 -0.01 7.36
C LEU A 121 8.60 -0.67 8.60
N GLU A 122 9.92 -0.71 8.72
CA GLU A 122 10.59 -1.22 9.92
C GLU A 122 10.27 -0.38 11.16
N LYS A 123 10.23 0.95 11.02
CA LYS A 123 9.77 1.86 12.09
C LYS A 123 8.32 1.61 12.52
N ARG A 124 7.54 0.91 11.69
CA ARG A 124 6.14 0.52 11.95
C ARG A 124 6.01 -0.94 12.40
N GLY A 125 7.13 -1.63 12.65
CA GLY A 125 7.15 -3.00 13.18
C GLY A 125 7.19 -4.11 12.13
N PHE A 126 7.31 -3.79 10.84
CA PHE A 126 7.51 -4.79 9.80
C PHE A 126 8.97 -5.28 9.75
N ARG A 127 9.17 -6.49 9.26
CA ARG A 127 10.50 -7.09 9.05
C ARG A 127 10.62 -7.56 7.62
N PHE A 128 11.83 -7.60 7.08
CA PHE A 128 12.11 -8.06 5.72
C PHE A 128 12.88 -9.37 5.77
N GLN A 129 12.52 -10.31 4.90
CA GLN A 129 13.20 -11.58 4.69
C GLN A 129 13.93 -11.59 3.35
#